data_AF-A0A1I5JE57-F1
#
_entry.id   AF-A0A1I5JE57-F1
#
_cell.length_a   1.000
_cell.length_b   1.000
_cell.length_c   1.000
_cell.angle_alpha   90.00
_cell.angle_beta   90.00
_cell.angle_gamma   90.00
#
_symmetry.space_group_name_H-M   'P 1'
#
loop_
_entity.id
_entity.type
_entity.pdbx_description
1 polymer ?
#
loop_
_entity_poly.entity_id
_entity_poly.type
_entity_poly.pdbx_seq_one_letter_code
_entity_poly.pdbx_strand_id
1 'polypeptide(L)'
;MFRPKRLAVVALALLAAAISSARAAEVTFDDTARFLAGMQPSVDSPLVPFTKDPSWQHHAKFFDGAFAQLEQRQISKIRDWSDVNLAAPRPTMFYFFSGPDFLYANAFYSKASTYVLGALEPVGAVPDLTRLPRGSVNVALYNVERSLGSILSFSFFITKQMKVDLHANQVSGTLPILYVFLARSGKTIRNVEMVALDDKGGMHTGNDIPGPNATRGVRITFAGSDGEARTLYYFSTDLSNPGARAAGFLKFCETLGPGNSLIKSASYLLHSGNFSVARDWLLANSATIIQDDSGIPLANYNPRQWRLFPFGRYLGPIGEFPGRYQERYAELFTRAQPIDFGVGYRWRIHESNLLLAVKIPGSETAPAAETTSSSEPPPKPARPKRPRPPEPIPPPPGRFFWFR
;
A
#
# COMPACT_ATOMS: atom_id res chain seq x y z
N MET A 1 -22.40 -69.38 -29.35
CA MET A 1 -21.12 -68.81 -29.84
C MET A 1 -21.21 -67.28 -29.78
N PHE A 2 -20.89 -66.68 -28.64
CA PHE A 2 -21.07 -65.24 -28.40
C PHE A 2 -19.88 -64.43 -28.95
N ARG A 3 -20.17 -63.36 -29.70
CA ARG A 3 -19.23 -62.57 -30.50
C ARG A 3 -18.25 -61.74 -29.63
N PRO A 4 -16.93 -61.89 -29.77
CA PRO A 4 -15.92 -61.15 -28.98
C PRO A 4 -15.73 -59.68 -29.40
N LYS A 5 -16.36 -59.21 -30.48
CA LYS A 5 -16.14 -57.87 -31.02
C LYS A 5 -16.87 -56.73 -30.29
N ARG A 6 -17.87 -57.02 -29.45
CA ARG A 6 -18.59 -55.99 -28.66
C ARG A 6 -17.89 -55.61 -27.36
N LEU A 7 -17.06 -56.50 -26.80
CA LEU A 7 -16.30 -56.25 -25.57
C LEU A 7 -15.10 -55.32 -25.82
N ALA A 8 -14.45 -55.42 -26.98
CA ALA A 8 -13.31 -54.56 -27.32
C ALA A 8 -13.70 -53.08 -27.51
N VAL A 9 -14.89 -52.80 -28.05
CA VAL A 9 -15.37 -51.42 -28.28
C VAL A 9 -15.79 -50.75 -26.97
N VAL A 10 -16.35 -51.51 -26.02
CA VAL A 10 -16.70 -51.00 -24.69
C VAL A 10 -15.44 -50.75 -23.84
N ALA A 11 -14.42 -51.61 -23.95
CA ALA A 11 -13.14 -51.41 -23.26
C ALA A 11 -12.37 -50.18 -23.80
N LEU A 12 -12.40 -49.92 -25.11
CA LEU A 12 -11.77 -48.74 -25.71
C LEU A 12 -12.52 -47.43 -25.38
N ALA A 13 -13.86 -47.49 -25.26
CA ALA A 13 -14.68 -46.36 -24.83
C ALA A 13 -14.50 -46.03 -23.34
N LEU A 14 -14.29 -47.03 -22.49
CA LEU A 14 -13.97 -46.83 -21.06
C LEU A 14 -12.54 -46.33 -20.85
N LEU A 15 -11.57 -46.74 -21.68
CA LEU A 15 -10.23 -46.14 -21.67
C LEU A 15 -10.22 -44.69 -22.19
N ALA A 16 -11.04 -44.36 -23.20
CA ALA A 16 -11.17 -43.00 -23.70
C ALA A 16 -11.93 -42.08 -22.71
N ALA A 17 -12.87 -42.61 -21.93
CA ALA A 17 -13.55 -41.87 -20.87
C ALA A 17 -12.65 -41.61 -19.64
N ALA A 18 -11.66 -42.47 -19.38
CA ALA A 18 -10.69 -42.27 -18.30
C ALA A 18 -9.57 -41.25 -18.61
N ILE A 19 -9.47 -40.78 -19.86
CA ILE A 19 -8.49 -39.77 -20.30
C ILE A 19 -9.10 -38.35 -20.26
N SER A 20 -10.33 -38.19 -19.77
CA SER A 20 -10.94 -36.88 -19.52
C SER A 20 -10.27 -36.20 -18.32
N SER A 21 -9.15 -35.55 -18.61
CA SER A 21 -8.58 -34.39 -17.91
C SER A 21 -8.23 -34.56 -16.43
N ALA A 22 -7.27 -35.43 -16.12
CA ALA A 22 -6.34 -35.12 -15.03
C ALA A 22 -5.40 -33.99 -15.50
N ARG A 23 -5.94 -32.77 -15.61
CA ARG A 23 -5.07 -31.58 -15.65
C ARG A 23 -4.34 -31.61 -14.32
N ALA A 24 -3.00 -31.67 -14.32
CA ALA A 24 -2.25 -31.53 -13.08
C ALA A 24 -2.75 -30.25 -12.40
N ALA A 25 -3.19 -30.35 -11.13
CA ALA A 25 -3.68 -29.18 -10.41
C ALA A 25 -2.59 -28.11 -10.45
N GLU A 26 -2.87 -26.96 -11.04
CA GLU A 26 -1.93 -25.85 -11.07
C GLU A 26 -1.98 -25.13 -9.72
N VAL A 27 -0.81 -24.71 -9.22
CA VAL A 27 -0.74 -23.89 -8.01
C VAL A 27 -1.36 -22.54 -8.32
N THR A 28 -2.43 -22.19 -7.61
CA THR A 28 -3.08 -20.89 -7.78
C THR A 28 -2.30 -19.78 -7.05
N PHE A 29 -2.58 -18.52 -7.39
CA PHE A 29 -2.06 -17.37 -6.62
C PHE A 29 -2.49 -17.43 -5.15
N ASP A 30 -3.74 -17.86 -4.90
CA ASP A 30 -4.26 -18.00 -3.55
C ASP A 30 -3.57 -19.13 -2.77
N ASP A 31 -3.30 -20.27 -3.40
CA ASP A 31 -2.54 -21.36 -2.77
C ASP A 31 -1.15 -20.90 -2.34
N THR A 32 -0.49 -20.14 -3.21
CA THR A 32 0.83 -19.56 -2.92
C THR A 32 0.74 -18.56 -1.78
N ALA A 33 -0.27 -17.68 -1.78
CA ALA A 33 -0.49 -16.71 -0.72
C ALA A 33 -0.76 -17.37 0.62
N ARG A 34 -1.64 -18.38 0.66
CA ARG A 34 -1.96 -19.16 1.85
C ARG A 34 -0.72 -19.89 2.37
N PHE A 35 0.04 -20.52 1.49
CA PHE A 35 1.28 -21.20 1.88
C PHE A 35 2.30 -20.25 2.53
N LEU A 36 2.56 -19.09 1.90
CA LEU A 36 3.44 -18.04 2.44
C LEU A 36 2.90 -17.42 3.73
N ALA A 37 1.59 -17.46 3.93
CA ALA A 37 0.90 -16.97 5.12
C ALA A 37 0.80 -18.03 6.24
N GLY A 38 1.46 -19.18 6.09
CA GLY A 38 1.37 -20.27 7.06
C GLY A 38 -0.03 -20.89 7.17
N MET A 39 -0.86 -20.72 6.14
CA MET A 39 -2.22 -21.26 6.07
C MET A 39 -2.23 -22.45 5.12
N GLN A 40 -3.08 -23.45 5.39
CA GLN A 40 -3.23 -24.59 4.48
C GLN A 40 -3.70 -24.11 3.10
N PRO A 41 -2.99 -24.46 2.00
CA PRO A 41 -3.47 -24.26 0.63
C PRO A 41 -4.78 -25.02 0.35
N SER A 42 -5.33 -24.87 -0.84
CA SER A 42 -6.46 -25.70 -1.29
C SER A 42 -6.12 -27.18 -1.22
N VAL A 43 -7.11 -28.03 -0.95
CA VAL A 43 -6.90 -29.47 -0.69
C VAL A 43 -6.19 -30.22 -1.84
N ASP A 44 -6.40 -29.79 -3.08
CA ASP A 44 -5.80 -30.40 -4.27
C ASP A 44 -4.52 -29.67 -4.73
N SER A 45 -4.05 -28.68 -3.97
CA SER A 45 -2.89 -27.88 -4.34
C SER A 45 -1.60 -28.72 -4.31
N PRO A 46 -0.72 -28.61 -5.32
CA PRO A 46 0.61 -29.21 -5.29
C PRO A 46 1.49 -28.73 -4.11
N LEU A 47 1.11 -27.67 -3.40
CA LEU A 47 1.80 -27.19 -2.21
C LEU A 47 1.46 -27.98 -0.94
N VAL A 48 0.37 -28.77 -0.92
CA VAL A 48 -0.05 -29.54 0.27
C VAL A 48 1.04 -30.48 0.80
N PRO A 49 1.81 -31.22 -0.02
CA PRO A 49 2.91 -32.04 0.49
C PRO A 49 3.98 -31.26 1.25
N PHE A 50 4.21 -29.99 0.91
CA PHE A 50 5.19 -29.13 1.56
C PHE A 50 4.72 -28.65 2.95
N THR A 51 3.42 -28.67 3.24
CA THR A 51 2.89 -28.29 4.57
C THR A 51 3.15 -29.35 5.65
N LYS A 52 3.64 -30.53 5.25
CA LYS A 52 4.07 -31.60 6.16
C LYS A 52 5.49 -31.37 6.69
N ASP A 53 6.24 -30.44 6.11
CA ASP A 53 7.59 -30.13 6.58
C ASP A 53 7.54 -29.48 7.98
N PRO A 54 8.34 -29.95 8.95
CA PRO A 54 8.36 -29.38 10.30
C PRO A 54 8.66 -27.87 10.34
N SER A 55 9.50 -27.38 9.41
CA SER A 55 9.83 -25.96 9.32
C SER A 55 8.63 -25.12 8.88
N TRP A 56 7.84 -25.59 7.92
CA TRP A 56 6.59 -24.94 7.53
C TRP A 56 5.57 -24.96 8.66
N GLN A 57 5.46 -26.07 9.41
CA GLN A 57 4.55 -26.15 10.55
C GLN A 57 4.93 -25.19 11.68
N HIS A 58 6.24 -24.97 11.88
CA HIS A 58 6.71 -23.96 12.82
C HIS A 58 6.34 -22.54 12.36
N HIS A 59 6.60 -22.23 11.09
CA HIS A 59 6.21 -20.98 10.45
C HIS A 59 4.69 -20.70 10.59
N ALA A 60 3.86 -21.70 10.27
CA ALA A 60 2.41 -21.63 10.40
C ALA A 60 1.97 -21.28 11.83
N LYS A 61 2.49 -22.00 12.84
CA LYS A 61 2.18 -21.74 14.25
C LYS A 61 2.61 -20.33 14.69
N PHE A 62 3.78 -19.88 14.23
CA PHE A 62 4.27 -18.54 14.53
C PHE A 62 3.33 -17.47 13.97
N PHE A 63 2.94 -17.57 12.69
CA PHE A 63 2.00 -16.63 12.07
C PHE A 63 0.61 -16.68 12.70
N ASP A 64 0.11 -17.86 13.06
CA ASP A 64 -1.15 -18.02 13.82
C ASP A 64 -1.13 -17.24 15.11
N GLY A 65 -0.10 -17.38 15.93
CA GLY A 65 0.05 -16.59 17.16
C GLY A 65 0.15 -15.09 16.88
N ALA A 66 1.04 -14.68 15.96
CA ALA A 66 1.34 -13.27 15.71
C ALA A 66 0.14 -12.51 15.14
N PHE A 67 -0.54 -13.05 14.12
CA PHE A 67 -1.71 -12.39 13.54
C PHE A 67 -2.94 -12.46 14.45
N ALA A 68 -3.15 -13.53 15.21
CA ALA A 68 -4.25 -13.56 16.18
C ALA A 68 -4.07 -12.46 17.24
N GLN A 69 -2.84 -12.26 17.71
CA GLN A 69 -2.51 -11.19 18.66
C GLN A 69 -2.69 -9.79 18.03
N LEU A 70 -2.22 -9.58 16.80
CA LEU A 70 -2.38 -8.32 16.07
C LEU A 70 -3.88 -8.00 15.83
N GLU A 71 -4.64 -9.01 15.42
CA GLU A 71 -6.07 -8.93 15.15
C GLU A 71 -6.84 -8.52 16.41
N GLN A 72 -6.59 -9.19 17.53
CA GLN A 72 -7.23 -8.89 18.82
C GLN A 72 -6.82 -7.52 19.39
N ARG A 73 -5.54 -7.14 19.26
CA ARG A 73 -5.02 -5.92 19.90
C ARG A 73 -5.29 -4.66 19.10
N GLN A 74 -5.35 -4.74 17.78
CA GLN A 74 -5.30 -3.55 16.92
C GLN A 74 -6.32 -3.61 15.78
N ILE A 75 -6.28 -4.63 14.93
CA ILE A 75 -7.00 -4.58 13.65
C ILE A 75 -8.52 -4.61 13.84
N SER A 76 -9.05 -5.47 14.71
CA SER A 76 -10.48 -5.51 15.04
C SER A 76 -10.99 -4.15 15.53
N LYS A 77 -10.28 -3.54 16.49
CA LYS A 77 -10.60 -2.24 17.06
C LYS A 77 -10.56 -1.11 16.03
N ILE A 78 -9.61 -1.17 15.08
CA ILE A 78 -9.56 -0.20 13.97
C ILE A 78 -10.79 -0.35 13.08
N ARG A 79 -11.24 -1.58 12.80
CA ARG A 79 -12.46 -1.81 12.01
C ARG A 79 -13.69 -1.26 12.75
N ASP A 80 -13.81 -1.55 14.05
CA ASP A 80 -14.92 -1.03 14.88
C ASP A 80 -14.91 0.51 14.91
N TRP A 81 -13.74 1.12 15.10
CA TRP A 81 -13.58 2.57 15.05
C TRP A 81 -13.98 3.12 13.67
N SER A 82 -13.58 2.45 12.59
CA SER A 82 -13.85 2.90 11.22
C SER A 82 -15.33 2.83 10.88
N ASP A 83 -16.04 1.79 11.31
CA ASP A 83 -17.48 1.64 11.10
C ASP A 83 -18.30 2.73 11.80
N VAL A 84 -17.83 3.23 12.95
CA VAL A 84 -18.47 4.32 13.68
C VAL A 84 -18.14 5.70 13.07
N ASN A 85 -16.89 5.91 12.66
CA ASN A 85 -16.40 7.25 12.32
C ASN A 85 -16.44 7.59 10.82
N LEU A 86 -16.55 6.60 9.93
CA LEU A 86 -16.59 6.80 8.48
C LEU A 86 -18.01 6.64 7.93
N ALA A 87 -18.71 7.76 7.81
CA ALA A 87 -20.11 7.79 7.38
C ALA A 87 -20.33 7.62 5.86
N ALA A 88 -19.34 7.97 5.02
CA ALA A 88 -19.48 7.98 3.56
C ALA A 88 -18.33 7.19 2.90
N PRO A 89 -18.54 5.91 2.56
CA PRO A 89 -17.51 5.14 1.87
C PRO A 89 -17.27 5.72 0.47
N ARG A 90 -16.00 5.70 0.05
CA ARG A 90 -15.59 5.94 -1.34
C ARG A 90 -15.11 4.62 -1.94
N PRO A 91 -15.32 4.38 -3.24
CA PRO A 91 -14.87 3.15 -3.88
C PRO A 91 -13.35 3.04 -3.86
N THR A 92 -12.65 4.17 -4.00
CA THR A 92 -11.19 4.24 -4.04
C THR A 92 -10.61 4.69 -2.70
N MET A 93 -9.55 4.02 -2.26
CA MET A 93 -8.64 4.55 -1.25
C MET A 93 -7.21 4.67 -1.77
N PHE A 94 -6.53 5.74 -1.37
CA PHE A 94 -5.13 6.03 -1.67
C PHE A 94 -4.30 5.88 -0.39
N TYR A 95 -3.19 5.17 -0.48
CA TYR A 95 -2.24 5.05 0.61
C TYR A 95 -0.83 5.36 0.12
N PHE A 96 -0.42 6.60 0.34
CA PHE A 96 0.89 7.09 -0.07
C PHE A 96 1.91 6.84 1.04
N PHE A 97 3.15 6.53 0.68
CA PHE A 97 4.21 6.11 1.60
C PHE A 97 3.83 4.84 2.38
N SER A 98 3.08 3.94 1.75
CA SER A 98 2.42 2.81 2.40
C SER A 98 3.34 1.64 2.75
N GLY A 99 4.47 1.49 2.04
CA GLY A 99 5.07 0.16 1.89
C GLY A 99 4.05 -0.85 1.37
N PRO A 100 4.18 -2.14 1.69
CA PRO A 100 3.19 -3.17 1.36
C PRO A 100 2.01 -3.22 2.36
N ASP A 101 1.68 -2.15 3.08
CA ASP A 101 0.71 -2.21 4.18
C ASP A 101 -0.76 -2.26 3.72
N PHE A 102 -1.19 -3.43 3.26
CA PHE A 102 -2.60 -3.69 2.97
C PHE A 102 -3.44 -3.87 4.25
N LEU A 103 -2.84 -4.35 5.35
CA LEU A 103 -3.58 -4.64 6.59
C LEU A 103 -4.30 -3.39 7.10
N TYR A 104 -3.58 -2.28 7.27
CA TYR A 104 -4.18 -1.05 7.77
C TYR A 104 -5.06 -0.36 6.73
N ALA A 105 -4.74 -0.49 5.44
CA ALA A 105 -5.61 0.00 4.36
C ALA A 105 -6.99 -0.67 4.43
N ASN A 106 -7.03 -2.00 4.54
CA ASN A 106 -8.25 -2.80 4.65
C ASN A 106 -8.94 -2.62 6.01
N ALA A 107 -8.20 -2.38 7.09
CA ALA A 107 -8.78 -2.14 8.42
C ALA A 107 -9.52 -0.79 8.48
N PHE A 108 -8.88 0.29 8.01
CA PHE A 108 -9.48 1.62 8.02
C PHE A 108 -10.56 1.81 6.96
N TYR A 109 -10.36 1.24 5.76
CA TYR A 109 -11.23 1.44 4.62
C TYR A 109 -11.70 0.09 4.04
N SER A 110 -12.31 -0.75 4.87
CA SER A 110 -12.79 -2.10 4.51
C SER A 110 -13.86 -2.12 3.40
N LYS A 111 -14.57 -1.00 3.22
CA LYS A 111 -15.64 -0.80 2.23
C LYS A 111 -15.12 -0.32 0.86
N ALA A 112 -13.82 -0.05 0.71
CA ALA A 112 -13.26 0.31 -0.60
C ALA A 112 -13.24 -0.91 -1.53
N SER A 113 -13.54 -0.68 -2.81
CA SER A 113 -13.42 -1.67 -3.88
C SER A 113 -12.07 -1.59 -4.59
N THR A 114 -11.40 -0.43 -4.49
CA THR A 114 -10.11 -0.17 -5.13
C THR A 114 -9.13 0.43 -4.13
N TYR A 115 -8.00 -0.23 -3.94
CA TYR A 115 -6.90 0.20 -3.08
C TYR A 115 -5.72 0.59 -3.96
N VAL A 116 -5.15 1.78 -3.77
CA VAL A 116 -3.97 2.23 -4.52
C VAL A 116 -2.88 2.60 -3.52
N LEU A 117 -1.87 1.73 -3.42
CA LEU A 117 -0.69 1.89 -2.58
C LEU A 117 0.48 2.41 -3.42
N GLY A 118 1.22 3.37 -2.90
CA GLY A 118 2.37 3.97 -3.57
C GLY A 118 3.53 4.19 -2.61
N ALA A 119 4.66 3.55 -2.88
CA ALA A 119 5.86 3.65 -2.06
C ALA A 119 7.13 3.32 -2.86
N LEU A 120 8.32 3.45 -2.27
CA LEU A 120 9.60 3.29 -3.00
C LEU A 120 10.00 1.84 -3.20
N GLU A 121 9.41 0.90 -2.46
CA GLU A 121 9.87 -0.47 -2.47
C GLU A 121 9.56 -1.17 -3.81
N PRO A 122 10.45 -2.06 -4.27
CA PRO A 122 10.22 -2.76 -5.53
C PRO A 122 9.06 -3.75 -5.37
N VAL A 123 8.28 -3.92 -6.44
CA VAL A 123 7.21 -4.93 -6.52
C VAL A 123 7.76 -6.33 -6.28
N GLY A 124 8.88 -6.65 -6.92
CA GLY A 124 9.49 -7.99 -6.89
C GLY A 124 8.65 -9.04 -7.61
N ALA A 125 8.86 -10.30 -7.25
CA ALA A 125 8.18 -11.45 -7.84
C ALA A 125 7.96 -12.54 -6.79
N VAL A 126 6.95 -13.37 -7.00
CA VAL A 126 6.70 -14.57 -6.20
C VAL A 126 7.20 -15.78 -7.01
N PRO A 127 8.27 -16.48 -6.57
CA PRO A 127 8.76 -17.65 -7.29
C PRO A 127 7.76 -18.81 -7.22
N ASP A 128 7.80 -19.69 -8.21
CA ASP A 128 7.08 -20.96 -8.17
C ASP A 128 7.70 -21.85 -7.08
N LEU A 129 7.01 -21.93 -5.94
CA LEU A 129 7.46 -22.66 -4.76
C LEU A 129 7.62 -24.16 -5.01
N THR A 130 6.94 -24.73 -6.01
CA THR A 130 7.06 -26.16 -6.36
C THR A 130 8.37 -26.47 -7.08
N ARG A 131 8.99 -25.45 -7.68
CA ARG A 131 10.24 -25.55 -8.44
C ARG A 131 11.47 -25.20 -7.61
N LEU A 132 11.27 -24.71 -6.39
CA LEU A 132 12.38 -24.39 -5.49
C LEU A 132 12.94 -25.66 -4.83
N PRO A 133 14.26 -25.75 -4.65
CA PRO A 133 14.84 -26.75 -3.75
C PRO A 133 14.23 -26.60 -2.34
N ARG A 134 13.98 -27.72 -1.64
CA ARG A 134 13.36 -27.70 -0.29
C ARG A 134 14.06 -26.74 0.68
N GLY A 135 15.39 -26.71 0.67
CA GLY A 135 16.15 -25.77 1.51
C GLY A 135 15.90 -24.30 1.19
N SER A 136 15.61 -23.96 -0.08
CA SER A 136 15.30 -22.61 -0.52
C SER A 136 13.90 -22.15 -0.10
N VAL A 137 12.95 -23.07 0.04
CA VAL A 137 11.61 -22.77 0.57
C VAL A 137 11.71 -22.31 2.03
N ASN A 138 12.55 -22.94 2.84
CA ASN A 138 12.71 -22.56 4.25
C ASN A 138 13.34 -21.16 4.39
N VAL A 139 14.32 -20.84 3.54
CA VAL A 139 14.91 -19.49 3.46
C VAL A 139 13.86 -18.46 3.03
N ALA A 140 13.02 -18.80 2.07
CA ALA A 140 11.91 -17.94 1.65
C ALA A 140 10.93 -17.64 2.80
N LEU A 141 10.49 -18.65 3.53
CA LEU A 141 9.58 -18.48 4.68
C LEU A 141 10.23 -17.62 5.78
N TYR A 142 11.49 -17.87 6.12
CA TYR A 142 12.23 -17.08 7.09
C TYR A 142 12.36 -15.60 6.68
N ASN A 143 12.59 -15.33 5.38
CA ASN A 143 12.65 -13.96 4.88
C ASN A 143 11.30 -13.24 5.01
N VAL A 144 10.18 -13.94 4.79
CA VAL A 144 8.84 -13.41 4.99
C VAL A 144 8.61 -13.09 6.47
N GLU A 145 8.95 -14.01 7.38
CA GLU A 145 8.87 -13.77 8.84
C GLU A 145 9.66 -12.53 9.27
N ARG A 146 10.91 -12.42 8.81
CA ARG A 146 11.80 -11.30 9.13
C ARG A 146 11.23 -9.97 8.61
N SER A 147 10.77 -9.94 7.36
CA SER A 147 10.18 -8.75 6.74
C SER A 147 8.93 -8.26 7.49
N LEU A 148 8.15 -9.21 8.02
CA LEU A 148 6.91 -8.96 8.74
C LEU A 148 7.11 -8.70 10.23
N GLY A 149 8.27 -9.02 10.81
CA GLY A 149 8.50 -8.90 12.26
C GLY A 149 8.24 -7.50 12.80
N SER A 150 8.62 -6.45 12.05
CA SER A 150 8.42 -5.05 12.47
C SER A 150 6.95 -4.62 12.47
N ILE A 151 6.23 -4.84 11.37
CA ILE A 151 4.80 -4.48 11.26
C ILE A 151 3.92 -5.29 12.22
N LEU A 152 4.24 -6.57 12.44
CA LEU A 152 3.54 -7.44 13.39
C LEU A 152 3.79 -7.06 14.85
N SER A 153 4.94 -6.45 15.16
CA SER A 153 5.29 -6.04 16.53
C SER A 153 4.96 -4.58 16.85
N PHE A 154 5.02 -3.69 15.86
CA PHE A 154 5.12 -2.24 16.08
C PHE A 154 4.12 -1.41 15.26
N SER A 155 3.18 -2.00 14.51
CA SER A 155 2.22 -1.25 13.66
C SER A 155 2.84 -0.51 12.46
N PHE A 156 4.16 -0.55 12.26
CA PHE A 156 4.81 0.05 11.10
C PHE A 156 6.02 -0.77 10.62
N PHE A 157 6.38 -0.56 9.35
CA PHE A 157 7.63 -1.08 8.81
C PHE A 157 8.79 -0.12 9.05
N ILE A 158 9.97 -0.67 9.31
CA ILE A 158 11.21 0.13 9.44
C ILE A 158 11.89 0.21 8.07
N THR A 159 11.94 1.40 7.45
CA THR A 159 12.46 1.61 6.09
C THR A 159 13.85 1.02 5.85
N LYS A 160 14.78 1.18 6.81
CA LYS A 160 16.13 0.60 6.72
C LYS A 160 16.10 -0.93 6.66
N GLN A 161 15.19 -1.54 7.42
CA GLN A 161 15.02 -2.98 7.48
C GLN A 161 14.33 -3.48 6.20
N MET A 162 13.33 -2.75 5.68
CA MET A 162 12.69 -3.04 4.39
C MET A 162 13.67 -3.04 3.23
N LYS A 163 14.59 -2.06 3.16
CA LYS A 163 15.62 -1.99 2.11
C LYS A 163 16.53 -3.23 2.10
N VAL A 164 16.75 -3.86 3.25
CA VAL A 164 17.55 -5.09 3.34
C VAL A 164 16.68 -6.30 3.02
N ASP A 165 15.51 -6.39 3.65
CA ASP A 165 14.69 -7.60 3.60
C ASP A 165 13.97 -7.78 2.26
N LEU A 166 13.54 -6.70 1.61
CA LEU A 166 12.85 -6.74 0.32
C LEU A 166 13.82 -6.85 -0.87
N HIS A 167 15.13 -6.71 -0.65
CA HIS A 167 16.16 -6.90 -1.68
C HIS A 167 16.93 -8.22 -1.52
N ALA A 168 16.68 -8.99 -0.45
CA ALA A 168 17.39 -10.23 -0.18
C ALA A 168 16.72 -11.46 -0.82
N ASN A 169 17.50 -12.25 -1.57
CA ASN A 169 17.21 -13.62 -2.00
C ASN A 169 16.06 -13.80 -3.04
N GLN A 170 15.59 -15.05 -3.19
CA GLN A 170 14.67 -15.49 -4.24
C GLN A 170 13.20 -15.07 -4.03
N VAL A 171 12.82 -14.71 -2.80
CA VAL A 171 11.52 -14.08 -2.46
C VAL A 171 11.82 -12.65 -2.06
N SER A 172 11.68 -11.73 -3.02
CA SER A 172 12.04 -10.32 -2.88
C SER A 172 10.89 -9.42 -3.34
N GLY A 173 10.91 -8.18 -2.85
CA GLY A 173 9.91 -7.15 -3.11
C GLY A 173 8.63 -7.27 -2.28
N THR A 174 7.69 -6.36 -2.56
CA THR A 174 6.45 -6.21 -1.79
C THR A 174 5.40 -7.26 -2.10
N LEU A 175 5.41 -7.88 -3.27
CA LEU A 175 4.36 -8.79 -3.71
C LEU A 175 4.17 -10.02 -2.78
N PRO A 176 5.22 -10.73 -2.33
CA PRO A 176 5.08 -11.80 -1.34
C PRO A 176 4.44 -11.33 -0.01
N ILE A 177 4.75 -10.09 0.41
CA ILE A 177 4.21 -9.51 1.65
C ILE A 177 2.73 -9.16 1.48
N LEU A 178 2.35 -8.60 0.33
CA LEU A 178 0.95 -8.34 -0.03
C LEU A 178 0.13 -9.63 -0.08
N TYR A 179 0.70 -10.73 -0.59
CA TYR A 179 0.06 -12.05 -0.58
C TYR A 179 -0.28 -12.49 0.85
N VAL A 180 0.69 -12.40 1.76
CA VAL A 180 0.47 -12.76 3.17
C VAL A 180 -0.63 -11.89 3.78
N PHE A 181 -0.58 -10.57 3.60
CA PHE A 181 -1.59 -9.69 4.19
C PHE A 181 -2.99 -9.90 3.64
N LEU A 182 -3.14 -10.15 2.34
CA LEU A 182 -4.43 -10.50 1.74
C LEU A 182 -4.97 -11.79 2.36
N ALA A 183 -4.18 -12.86 2.37
CA ALA A 183 -4.58 -14.15 2.93
C ALA A 183 -4.94 -14.06 4.43
N ARG A 184 -4.10 -13.41 5.24
CA ARG A 184 -4.32 -13.23 6.68
C ARG A 184 -5.46 -12.27 7.01
N SER A 185 -5.87 -11.43 6.06
CA SER A 185 -7.08 -10.59 6.16
C SER A 185 -8.35 -11.30 5.66
N GLY A 186 -8.29 -12.62 5.44
CA GLY A 186 -9.41 -13.41 4.95
C GLY A 186 -9.80 -13.11 3.51
N LYS A 187 -8.85 -12.64 2.69
CA LYS A 187 -9.07 -12.38 1.27
C LYS A 187 -8.56 -13.55 0.42
N THR A 188 -9.27 -13.84 -0.67
CA THR A 188 -8.87 -14.82 -1.66
C THR A 188 -8.33 -14.12 -2.91
N ILE A 189 -7.10 -14.44 -3.30
CA ILE A 189 -6.47 -13.86 -4.50
C ILE A 189 -7.00 -14.56 -5.75
N ARG A 190 -7.54 -13.79 -6.69
CA ARG A 190 -8.10 -14.29 -7.95
C ARG A 190 -7.12 -14.16 -9.12
N ASN A 191 -6.45 -13.02 -9.22
CA ASN A 191 -5.51 -12.75 -10.29
C ASN A 191 -4.42 -11.78 -9.85
N VAL A 192 -3.23 -11.93 -10.42
CA VAL A 192 -2.08 -11.06 -10.19
C VAL A 192 -1.43 -10.76 -11.52
N GLU A 193 -1.33 -9.49 -11.84
CA GLU A 193 -0.79 -9.01 -13.11
C GLU A 193 0.24 -7.92 -12.88
N MET A 194 1.41 -8.07 -13.48
CA MET A 194 2.43 -7.04 -13.48
C MET A 194 2.00 -5.92 -14.43
N VAL A 195 2.02 -4.69 -13.94
CA VAL A 195 1.56 -3.51 -14.68
C VAL A 195 2.61 -2.42 -14.64
N ALA A 196 2.52 -1.47 -15.56
CA ALA A 196 3.34 -0.27 -15.53
C ALA A 196 2.51 0.96 -15.92
N LEU A 197 2.81 2.11 -15.32
CA LEU A 197 2.23 3.38 -15.74
C LEU A 197 3.22 4.11 -16.65
N ASP A 198 2.74 4.63 -17.77
CA ASP A 198 3.49 5.61 -18.55
C ASP A 198 3.52 6.98 -17.85
N ASP A 199 4.20 7.96 -18.43
CA ASP A 199 4.32 9.31 -17.89
C ASP A 199 3.01 10.13 -17.92
N LYS A 200 1.98 9.65 -18.62
CA LYS A 200 0.62 10.23 -18.68
C LYS A 200 -0.34 9.55 -17.71
N GLY A 201 0.08 8.51 -17.01
CA GLY A 201 -0.75 7.73 -16.09
C GLY A 201 -1.58 6.64 -16.77
N GLY A 202 -1.31 6.36 -18.05
CA GLY A 202 -1.88 5.21 -18.77
C GLY A 202 -1.27 3.92 -18.25
N MET A 203 -2.11 2.90 -18.03
CA MET A 203 -1.68 1.58 -17.55
C MET A 203 -1.40 0.63 -18.70
N HIS A 204 -0.25 -0.02 -18.65
CA HIS A 204 0.28 -0.96 -19.63
C HIS A 204 0.45 -2.34 -18.99
N THR A 205 0.18 -3.40 -19.75
CA THR A 205 0.33 -4.78 -19.27
C THR A 205 1.01 -5.68 -20.30
N GLY A 206 1.51 -6.85 -19.87
CA GLY A 206 2.15 -7.80 -20.77
C GLY A 206 3.40 -7.25 -21.46
N ASN A 207 3.40 -7.24 -22.80
CA ASN A 207 4.55 -6.87 -23.63
C ASN A 207 4.58 -5.40 -24.05
N ASP A 208 3.67 -4.58 -23.52
CA ASP A 208 3.63 -3.15 -23.80
C ASP A 208 4.93 -2.47 -23.35
N ILE A 209 5.36 -1.43 -24.08
CA ILE A 209 6.56 -0.65 -23.78
C ILE A 209 6.11 0.69 -23.17
N PRO A 210 6.02 0.82 -21.83
CA PRO A 210 5.48 1.99 -21.14
C PRO A 210 6.41 3.22 -21.15
N GLY A 211 7.56 3.12 -21.82
CA GLY A 211 8.57 4.17 -21.88
C GLY A 211 9.63 4.09 -20.76
N PRO A 212 10.68 4.94 -20.83
CA PRO A 212 11.85 4.86 -19.94
C PRO A 212 11.58 5.26 -18.49
N ASN A 213 10.56 6.10 -18.24
CA ASN A 213 10.19 6.58 -16.91
C ASN A 213 8.98 5.83 -16.32
N ALA A 214 8.73 4.62 -16.80
CA ALA A 214 7.55 3.86 -16.43
C ALA A 214 7.55 3.51 -14.93
N THR A 215 6.41 3.77 -14.28
CA THR A 215 6.21 3.43 -12.87
C THR A 215 5.76 1.97 -12.80
N ARG A 216 6.61 1.09 -12.27
CA ARG A 216 6.31 -0.35 -12.19
C ARG A 216 5.36 -0.64 -11.04
N GLY A 217 4.43 -1.56 -11.25
CA GLY A 217 3.45 -1.95 -10.26
C GLY A 217 2.91 -3.35 -10.45
N VAL A 218 1.93 -3.68 -9.62
CA VAL A 218 1.15 -4.91 -9.70
C VAL A 218 -0.32 -4.60 -9.47
N ARG A 219 -1.19 -5.26 -10.23
CA ARG A 219 -2.63 -5.29 -10.06
C ARG A 219 -3.03 -6.66 -9.49
N ILE A 220 -3.58 -6.65 -8.29
CA ILE A 220 -4.10 -7.85 -7.61
C ILE A 220 -5.62 -7.76 -7.57
N THR A 221 -6.30 -8.72 -8.17
CA THR A 221 -7.75 -8.89 -8.02
C THR A 221 -8.01 -9.91 -6.93
N PHE A 222 -8.83 -9.57 -5.94
CA PHE A 222 -9.15 -10.42 -4.80
C PHE A 222 -10.63 -10.32 -4.42
N ALA A 223 -11.09 -11.22 -3.56
CA ALA A 223 -12.43 -11.18 -3.00
C ALA A 223 -12.41 -11.39 -1.48
N GLY A 224 -13.39 -10.82 -0.77
CA GLY A 224 -13.66 -11.15 0.63
C GLY A 224 -14.62 -12.32 0.76
N SER A 225 -15.13 -12.54 1.97
CA SER A 225 -16.16 -13.55 2.26
C SER A 225 -17.49 -13.27 1.55
N ASP A 226 -17.73 -12.02 1.15
CA ASP A 226 -18.89 -11.61 0.34
C ASP A 226 -18.77 -12.01 -1.14
N GLY A 227 -17.61 -12.48 -1.58
CA GLY A 227 -17.38 -12.87 -2.96
C GLY A 227 -17.18 -11.69 -3.93
N GLU A 228 -17.38 -10.46 -3.48
CA GLU A 228 -17.29 -9.26 -4.30
C GLU A 228 -15.84 -8.99 -4.72
N ALA A 229 -15.64 -8.78 -6.02
CA ALA A 229 -14.34 -8.52 -6.61
C ALA A 229 -13.83 -7.14 -6.20
N ARG A 230 -12.58 -7.08 -5.77
CA ARG A 230 -11.86 -5.88 -5.37
C ARG A 230 -10.49 -5.86 -6.01
N THR A 231 -9.91 -4.67 -6.11
CA THR A 231 -8.61 -4.49 -6.74
C THR A 231 -7.65 -3.78 -5.80
N LEU A 232 -6.44 -4.33 -5.69
CA LEU A 232 -5.30 -3.68 -5.06
C LEU A 232 -4.26 -3.39 -6.13
N TYR A 233 -3.92 -2.10 -6.25
CA TYR A 233 -2.77 -1.62 -6.98
C TYR A 233 -1.65 -1.30 -6.01
N TYR A 234 -0.44 -1.79 -6.31
CA TYR A 234 0.78 -1.32 -5.66
C TYR A 234 1.74 -0.82 -6.72
N PHE A 235 2.23 0.42 -6.58
CA PHE A 235 3.20 1.03 -7.47
C PHE A 235 4.48 1.40 -6.73
N SER A 236 5.61 1.01 -7.31
CA SER A 236 6.94 1.44 -6.89
C SER A 236 7.21 2.82 -7.50
N THR A 237 7.07 3.88 -6.70
CA THR A 237 7.09 5.27 -7.15
C THR A 237 7.77 6.19 -6.14
N ASP A 238 8.54 7.15 -6.65
CA ASP A 238 9.06 8.25 -5.85
C ASP A 238 8.02 9.37 -5.74
N LEU A 239 7.58 9.65 -4.52
CA LEU A 239 6.62 10.72 -4.21
C LEU A 239 7.29 12.04 -3.84
N SER A 240 8.61 12.13 -3.94
CA SER A 240 9.31 13.41 -3.89
C SER A 240 8.84 14.32 -5.02
N ASN A 241 9.04 15.61 -4.84
CA ASN A 241 8.64 16.64 -5.81
C ASN A 241 9.12 16.34 -7.25
N PRO A 242 10.39 16.00 -7.51
CA PRO A 242 10.82 15.56 -8.84
C PRO A 242 10.12 14.28 -9.31
N GLY A 243 10.07 13.24 -8.46
CA GLY A 243 9.47 11.95 -8.81
C GLY A 243 7.98 12.04 -9.13
N ALA A 244 7.20 12.69 -8.26
CA ALA A 244 5.76 12.86 -8.38
C ALA A 244 5.34 13.67 -9.61
N ARG A 245 6.21 14.55 -10.13
CA ARG A 245 5.95 15.29 -11.39
C ARG A 245 6.31 14.49 -12.63
N ALA A 246 7.35 13.67 -12.55
CA ALA A 246 7.85 12.88 -13.68
C ALA A 246 7.04 11.59 -13.88
N ALA A 247 6.60 10.96 -12.80
CA ALA A 247 5.84 9.72 -12.82
C ALA A 247 4.38 9.95 -13.21
N GLY A 248 3.77 8.98 -13.89
CA GLY A 248 2.33 8.98 -14.17
C GLY A 248 1.46 8.58 -12.99
N PHE A 249 2.05 8.27 -11.82
CA PHE A 249 1.32 7.75 -10.66
C PHE A 249 0.18 8.67 -10.19
N LEU A 250 0.44 9.98 -10.02
CA LEU A 250 -0.59 10.91 -9.58
C LEU A 250 -1.70 11.08 -10.62
N LYS A 251 -1.34 11.10 -11.92
CA LYS A 251 -2.29 11.17 -13.04
C LYS A 251 -3.19 9.93 -13.09
N PHE A 252 -2.62 8.75 -12.85
CA PHE A 252 -3.40 7.52 -12.69
C PHE A 252 -4.38 7.63 -11.52
N CYS A 253 -3.91 8.07 -10.35
CA CYS A 253 -4.75 8.25 -9.17
C CYS A 253 -5.89 9.26 -9.40
N GLU A 254 -5.67 10.31 -10.20
CA GLU A 254 -6.72 11.30 -10.57
C GLU A 254 -7.90 10.65 -11.27
N THR A 255 -7.66 9.64 -12.12
CA THR A 255 -8.74 8.91 -12.81
C THR A 255 -9.65 8.11 -11.87
N LEU A 256 -9.20 7.87 -10.63
CA LEU A 256 -9.92 7.11 -9.60
C LEU A 256 -10.47 8.02 -8.48
N GLY A 257 -10.20 9.33 -8.55
CA GLY A 257 -10.55 10.31 -7.53
C GLY A 257 -11.92 10.97 -7.73
N PRO A 258 -12.45 11.66 -6.70
CA PRO A 258 -11.90 11.76 -5.35
C PRO A 258 -12.10 10.47 -4.52
N GLY A 259 -11.10 10.12 -3.72
CA GLY A 259 -11.07 8.91 -2.90
C GLY A 259 -10.88 9.20 -1.41
N ASN A 260 -10.68 8.17 -0.60
CA ASN A 260 -10.25 8.33 0.80
C ASN A 260 -8.76 8.10 0.92
N SER A 261 -8.07 8.79 1.83
CA SER A 261 -6.62 8.66 1.98
C SER A 261 -6.20 8.15 3.35
N LEU A 262 -5.15 7.36 3.38
CA LEU A 262 -4.44 6.93 4.58
C LEU A 262 -2.98 7.38 4.50
N ILE A 263 -2.45 7.90 5.61
CA ILE A 263 -1.03 8.23 5.76
C ILE A 263 -0.60 7.73 7.14
N LYS A 264 0.32 6.78 7.22
CA LYS A 264 0.74 6.22 8.52
C LYS A 264 2.23 5.95 8.51
N SER A 265 2.93 6.46 9.52
CA SER A 265 4.38 6.29 9.69
C SER A 265 5.17 6.72 8.44
N ALA A 266 4.78 7.84 7.84
CA ALA A 266 5.30 8.35 6.59
C ALA A 266 6.60 9.16 6.75
N SER A 267 7.40 8.85 7.78
CA SER A 267 8.69 9.48 8.09
C SER A 267 8.70 11.02 8.07
N TYR A 268 7.55 11.64 8.38
CA TYR A 268 7.37 13.09 8.36
C TYR A 268 7.71 13.74 7.00
N LEU A 269 7.66 12.97 5.91
CA LEU A 269 8.07 13.45 4.58
C LEU A 269 7.20 14.62 4.12
N LEU A 270 5.90 14.58 4.40
CA LEU A 270 4.92 15.63 4.04
C LEU A 270 5.10 16.93 4.84
N HIS A 271 5.94 16.94 5.88
CA HIS A 271 6.36 18.17 6.56
C HIS A 271 7.40 18.95 5.74
N SER A 272 8.12 18.29 4.85
CA SER A 272 9.14 18.91 4.00
C SER A 272 8.52 19.57 2.76
N GLY A 273 9.11 20.69 2.32
CA GLY A 273 8.78 21.31 1.04
C GLY A 273 9.06 20.41 -0.16
N ASN A 274 9.94 19.40 -0.02
CA ASN A 274 10.26 18.45 -1.09
C ASN A 274 9.15 17.43 -1.38
N PHE A 275 8.04 17.44 -0.65
CA PHE A 275 6.90 16.56 -0.88
C PHE A 275 5.58 17.34 -1.03
N SER A 276 5.67 18.63 -1.38
CA SER A 276 4.51 19.49 -1.56
C SER A 276 3.57 18.99 -2.66
N VAL A 277 4.10 18.44 -3.76
CA VAL A 277 3.25 17.94 -4.87
C VAL A 277 2.31 16.83 -4.39
N ALA A 278 2.86 15.80 -3.73
CA ALA A 278 2.05 14.71 -3.19
C ALA A 278 1.09 15.19 -2.09
N ARG A 279 1.55 16.10 -1.21
CA ARG A 279 0.72 16.69 -0.15
C ARG A 279 -0.49 17.44 -0.72
N ASP A 280 -0.24 18.35 -1.65
CA ASP A 280 -1.26 19.22 -2.22
C ASP A 280 -2.24 18.39 -3.06
N TRP A 281 -1.75 17.36 -3.76
CA TRP A 281 -2.58 16.37 -4.46
C TRP A 281 -3.51 15.63 -3.50
N LEU A 282 -3.01 15.13 -2.36
CA LEU A 282 -3.82 14.45 -1.34
C LEU A 282 -4.92 15.39 -0.79
N LEU A 283 -4.58 16.64 -0.49
CA LEU A 283 -5.55 17.65 -0.04
C LEU A 283 -6.58 17.97 -1.12
N ALA A 284 -6.21 17.98 -2.40
CA ALA A 284 -7.14 18.22 -3.51
C ALA A 284 -8.07 17.03 -3.76
N ASN A 285 -7.55 15.80 -3.75
CA ASN A 285 -8.24 14.60 -4.26
C ASN A 285 -8.82 13.67 -3.19
N SER A 286 -8.71 14.02 -1.91
CA SER A 286 -9.28 13.21 -0.82
C SER A 286 -10.62 13.74 -0.30
N ALA A 287 -11.56 12.85 -0.05
CA ALA A 287 -12.79 13.14 0.72
C ALA A 287 -12.53 13.02 2.22
N THR A 288 -11.76 12.02 2.65
CA THR A 288 -11.23 11.90 4.01
C THR A 288 -9.73 11.64 3.98
N ILE A 289 -9.01 12.09 5.01
CA ILE A 289 -7.62 11.73 5.25
C ILE A 289 -7.53 11.23 6.69
N ILE A 290 -7.11 9.97 6.86
CA ILE A 290 -6.74 9.41 8.17
C ILE A 290 -5.23 9.43 8.26
N GLN A 291 -4.68 10.00 9.33
CA GLN A 291 -3.24 10.06 9.53
C GLN A 291 -2.78 10.03 10.98
N ASP A 292 -1.55 9.54 11.21
CA ASP A 292 -0.79 9.90 12.41
C ASP A 292 -0.05 11.24 12.22
N ASP A 293 0.62 11.72 13.26
CA ASP A 293 1.36 13.00 13.29
C ASP A 293 2.50 13.08 12.26
N SER A 294 2.93 11.93 11.72
CA SER A 294 3.88 11.85 10.63
C SER A 294 3.32 12.27 9.25
N GLY A 295 2.00 12.46 9.14
CA GLY A 295 1.32 12.85 7.89
C GLY A 295 1.42 14.34 7.55
N ILE A 296 0.36 14.87 6.95
CA ILE A 296 0.25 16.28 6.54
C ILE A 296 0.24 17.20 7.77
N PRO A 297 1.10 18.22 7.85
CA PRO A 297 1.07 19.18 8.95
C PRO A 297 -0.28 19.89 9.07
N LEU A 298 -0.68 20.20 10.31
CA LEU A 298 -1.98 20.83 10.60
C LEU A 298 -2.16 22.16 9.86
N ALA A 299 -1.07 22.93 9.71
CA ALA A 299 -1.07 24.23 9.05
C ALA A 299 -1.42 24.17 7.55
N ASN A 300 -1.33 23.00 6.92
CA ASN A 300 -1.67 22.81 5.51
C ASN A 300 -3.17 22.54 5.29
N TYR A 301 -3.94 22.23 6.33
CA TYR A 301 -5.38 22.06 6.21
C TYR A 301 -6.09 23.42 6.24
N ASN A 302 -6.74 23.77 5.12
CA ASN A 302 -7.58 24.97 5.07
C ASN A 302 -8.84 24.75 5.94
N PRO A 303 -9.05 25.54 7.01
CA PRO A 303 -10.18 25.35 7.92
C PRO A 303 -11.55 25.61 7.28
N ARG A 304 -11.58 26.28 6.11
CA ARG A 304 -12.82 26.46 5.32
C ARG A 304 -13.17 25.22 4.48
N GLN A 305 -12.23 24.31 4.27
CA GLN A 305 -12.39 23.13 3.43
C GLN A 305 -12.35 21.83 4.24
N TRP A 306 -11.78 21.84 5.44
CA TRP A 306 -11.53 20.63 6.23
C TRP A 306 -12.06 20.76 7.65
N ARG A 307 -12.77 19.71 8.10
CA ARG A 307 -13.10 19.48 9.51
C ARG A 307 -12.17 18.42 10.07
N LEU A 308 -11.69 18.65 11.28
CA LEU A 308 -10.62 17.87 11.90
C LEU A 308 -11.11 17.23 13.19
N PHE A 309 -10.99 15.91 13.26
CA PHE A 309 -11.45 15.08 14.38
C PHE A 309 -10.24 14.33 14.97
N PRO A 310 -9.73 14.78 16.13
CA PRO A 310 -8.57 14.17 16.77
C PRO A 310 -8.98 12.99 17.67
N PHE A 311 -8.17 11.94 17.65
CA PHE A 311 -8.38 10.70 18.40
C PHE A 311 -7.07 10.21 19.05
N GLY A 312 -7.13 9.79 20.31
CA GLY A 312 -5.98 9.34 21.08
C GLY A 312 -5.22 10.48 21.75
N ARG A 313 -3.89 10.34 21.83
CA ARG A 313 -3.02 11.24 22.58
C ARG A 313 -1.81 11.63 21.75
N TYR A 314 -1.60 12.92 21.57
CA TYR A 314 -0.40 13.42 20.91
C TYR A 314 0.72 13.66 21.93
N LEU A 315 1.73 12.78 21.91
CA LEU A 315 2.95 12.89 22.73
C LEU A 315 4.12 13.54 21.98
N GLY A 316 3.91 13.89 20.71
CA GLY A 316 4.94 14.37 19.82
C GLY A 316 5.74 13.25 19.12
N PRO A 317 6.60 13.66 18.16
CA PRO A 317 7.44 12.74 17.40
C PRO A 317 8.32 11.86 18.28
N ILE A 318 8.71 10.70 17.76
CA ILE A 318 9.77 9.88 18.35
C ILE A 318 11.15 10.55 18.13
N GLY A 319 12.18 10.10 18.86
CA GLY A 319 13.50 10.75 18.90
C GLY A 319 14.21 10.80 17.54
N GLU A 320 13.83 9.93 16.61
CA GLU A 320 14.31 9.83 15.24
C GLU A 320 13.85 10.99 14.34
N PHE A 321 12.82 11.73 14.75
CA PHE A 321 12.25 12.86 13.99
C PHE A 321 12.26 14.17 14.81
N PRO A 322 13.44 14.67 15.20
CA PRO A 322 13.53 15.90 15.98
C PRO A 322 12.99 17.10 15.18
N GLY A 323 12.40 18.07 15.89
CA GLY A 323 11.89 19.31 15.29
C GLY A 323 10.59 19.17 14.50
N ARG A 324 9.90 18.03 14.59
CA ARG A 324 8.58 17.81 13.94
C ARG A 324 7.39 18.03 14.86
N TYR A 325 7.63 18.51 16.07
CA TYR A 325 6.56 18.82 17.01
C TYR A 325 5.70 19.99 16.50
N GLN A 326 4.38 19.84 16.59
CA GLN A 326 3.40 20.85 16.22
C GLN A 326 2.58 21.31 17.44
N GLU A 327 2.77 22.55 17.88
CA GLU A 327 2.04 23.12 19.04
C GLU A 327 0.53 23.11 18.83
N ARG A 328 0.05 23.57 17.65
CA ARG A 328 -1.38 23.56 17.31
C ARG A 328 -1.97 22.15 17.22
N TYR A 329 -1.15 21.15 16.92
CA TYR A 329 -1.59 19.75 16.93
C TYR A 329 -1.77 19.26 18.38
N ALA A 330 -0.88 19.65 19.29
CA ALA A 330 -1.07 19.39 20.72
C ALA A 330 -2.35 20.06 21.27
N GLU A 331 -2.58 21.33 20.93
CA GLU A 331 -3.81 22.05 21.29
C GLU A 331 -5.05 21.33 20.76
N LEU A 332 -5.04 20.91 19.49
CA LEU A 332 -6.14 20.15 18.88
C LEU A 332 -6.44 18.86 19.65
N PHE A 333 -5.41 18.16 20.15
CA PHE A 333 -5.55 16.88 20.82
C PHE A 333 -5.97 16.98 22.30
N THR A 334 -6.04 18.18 22.88
CA THR A 334 -6.61 18.38 24.23
C THR A 334 -8.09 17.97 24.31
N ARG A 335 -8.79 18.00 23.17
CA ARG A 335 -10.19 17.58 23.01
C ARG A 335 -10.36 16.25 22.28
N ALA A 336 -9.28 15.47 22.15
CA ALA A 336 -9.32 14.20 21.43
C ALA A 336 -10.16 13.16 22.14
N GLN A 337 -10.94 12.40 21.37
CA GLN A 337 -11.60 11.21 21.90
C GLN A 337 -10.57 10.10 22.09
N PRO A 338 -10.62 9.30 23.17
CA PRO A 338 -9.66 8.23 23.37
C PRO A 338 -9.78 7.14 22.29
N ILE A 339 -8.66 6.47 22.02
CA ILE A 339 -8.61 5.22 21.26
C ILE A 339 -7.90 4.17 22.09
N ASP A 340 -8.27 2.91 21.87
CA ASP A 340 -7.77 1.75 22.60
C ASP A 340 -6.98 0.79 21.72
N PHE A 341 -6.54 1.27 20.56
CA PHE A 341 -5.63 0.60 19.63
C PHE A 341 -4.39 1.44 19.35
N GLY A 342 -3.34 0.76 18.94
CA GLY A 342 -2.06 1.35 18.55
C GLY A 342 -1.99 1.68 17.06
N VAL A 343 -1.41 2.83 16.70
CA VAL A 343 -1.15 3.22 15.30
C VAL A 343 0.03 4.19 15.19
N GLY A 344 0.71 4.17 14.04
CA GLY A 344 1.79 5.11 13.73
C GLY A 344 3.08 4.82 14.49
N TYR A 345 3.99 5.80 14.55
CA TYR A 345 5.26 5.62 15.26
C TYR A 345 5.10 5.45 16.78
N ARG A 346 4.06 6.07 17.37
CA ARG A 346 3.68 5.93 18.78
C ARG A 346 2.66 4.81 18.96
N TRP A 347 2.97 3.62 18.46
CA TRP A 347 2.06 2.47 18.35
C TRP A 347 1.57 1.86 19.67
N ARG A 348 2.10 2.26 20.83
CA ARG A 348 1.63 1.73 22.11
C ARG A 348 0.21 2.24 22.40
N ILE A 349 -0.61 1.36 22.94
CA ILE A 349 -1.97 1.70 23.36
C ILE A 349 -1.90 2.89 24.33
N HIS A 350 -2.78 3.88 24.12
CA HIS A 350 -2.83 5.16 24.85
C HIS A 350 -1.68 6.16 24.60
N GLU A 351 -0.71 5.82 23.75
CA GLU A 351 0.33 6.75 23.26
C GLU A 351 0.08 7.20 21.81
N SER A 352 -0.78 6.50 21.08
CA SER A 352 -1.06 6.77 19.67
C SER A 352 -1.94 7.99 19.46
N ASN A 353 -1.71 8.66 18.35
CA ASN A 353 -2.53 9.76 17.85
C ASN A 353 -3.06 9.41 16.46
N LEU A 354 -4.31 9.78 16.19
CA LEU A 354 -4.95 9.59 14.91
C LEU A 354 -5.79 10.82 14.61
N LEU A 355 -5.59 11.42 13.44
CA LEU A 355 -6.39 12.53 12.94
C LEU A 355 -7.25 12.03 11.79
N LEU A 356 -8.57 12.18 11.92
CA LEU A 356 -9.50 12.09 10.80
C LEU A 356 -9.81 13.50 10.30
N ALA A 357 -9.36 13.82 9.09
CA ALA A 357 -9.74 15.02 8.38
C ALA A 357 -10.85 14.69 7.37
N VAL A 358 -11.95 15.43 7.41
CA VAL A 358 -13.10 15.26 6.51
C VAL A 358 -13.30 16.53 5.70
N LYS A 359 -13.33 16.40 4.37
CA LYS A 359 -13.56 17.53 3.47
C LYS A 359 -15.01 17.99 3.57
N ILE A 360 -15.22 19.30 3.64
CA ILE A 360 -16.55 19.92 3.71
C ILE A 360 -17.18 19.85 2.30
N PRO A 361 -18.36 19.24 2.14
CA PRO A 361 -19.06 19.20 0.86
C PRO A 361 -19.28 20.61 0.27
N GLY A 362 -19.07 20.78 -1.04
CA GLY A 362 -19.28 22.05 -1.73
C GLY A 362 -18.18 23.10 -1.55
N SER A 363 -17.10 22.77 -0.83
CA SER A 363 -15.90 23.63 -0.71
C SER A 363 -14.86 23.39 -1.82
N GLU A 364 -15.24 22.61 -2.84
CA GLU A 364 -14.46 22.33 -4.03
C GLU A 364 -14.39 23.61 -4.88
N THR A 365 -13.20 24.21 -4.95
CA THR A 365 -12.90 25.12 -6.06
C THR A 365 -12.89 24.28 -7.32
N ALA A 366 -13.88 24.50 -8.19
CA ALA A 366 -13.85 23.99 -9.56
C ALA A 366 -12.47 24.30 -10.17
N PRO A 367 -11.84 23.36 -10.89
CA PRO A 367 -10.67 23.71 -11.68
C PRO A 367 -11.09 24.85 -12.59
N ALA A 368 -10.32 25.93 -12.59
CA ALA A 368 -10.57 27.09 -13.42
C ALA A 368 -10.67 26.60 -14.86
N ALA A 369 -11.90 26.48 -15.37
CA ALA A 369 -12.13 26.45 -16.79
C ALA A 369 -11.54 27.76 -17.29
N GLU A 370 -10.49 27.68 -18.09
CA GLU A 370 -10.03 28.79 -18.91
C GLU A 370 -11.18 29.17 -19.83
N THR A 371 -12.10 29.99 -19.33
CA THR A 371 -12.91 30.84 -20.18
C THR A 371 -11.94 31.76 -20.90
N THR A 372 -11.59 31.38 -22.12
CA THR A 372 -11.00 32.25 -23.13
C THR A 372 -11.95 33.41 -23.36
N SER A 373 -11.81 34.46 -22.56
CA SER A 373 -12.35 35.78 -22.87
C SER A 373 -11.18 36.63 -23.30
N SER A 374 -10.99 36.70 -24.61
CA SER A 374 -10.09 37.62 -25.29
C SER A 374 -10.49 39.06 -24.97
N SER A 375 -9.69 39.74 -24.16
CA SER A 375 -9.58 41.20 -24.17
C SER A 375 -8.26 41.60 -23.51
N GLU A 376 -7.28 41.91 -24.34
CA GLU A 376 -5.97 42.43 -23.97
C GLU A 376 -6.09 43.88 -23.49
N PRO A 377 -5.56 44.25 -22.29
CA PRO A 377 -5.38 45.65 -21.92
C PRO A 377 -3.96 46.15 -22.28
N PRO A 378 -3.81 47.45 -22.59
CA PRO A 378 -2.64 48.02 -23.25
C PRO A 378 -1.36 48.02 -22.37
N PRO A 379 -0.16 48.12 -23.00
CA PRO A 379 1.11 47.94 -22.30
C PRO A 379 1.41 49.09 -21.34
N LYS A 380 1.90 48.75 -20.13
CA LYS A 380 2.37 49.72 -19.14
C LYS A 380 3.79 50.22 -19.48
N PRO A 381 4.13 51.49 -19.17
CA PRO A 381 5.43 52.07 -19.50
C PRO A 381 6.58 51.46 -18.69
N ALA A 382 7.75 51.39 -19.32
CA ALA A 382 8.98 50.83 -18.76
C ALA A 382 9.51 51.62 -17.56
N ARG A 383 9.85 50.92 -16.46
CA ARG A 383 10.49 51.49 -15.27
C ARG A 383 12.03 51.38 -15.35
N PRO A 384 12.81 52.32 -14.77
CA PRO A 384 14.27 52.31 -14.85
C PRO A 384 14.90 51.17 -14.05
N LYS A 385 15.97 50.57 -14.59
CA LYS A 385 16.77 49.51 -13.97
C LYS A 385 17.47 50.00 -12.69
N ARG A 386 17.26 49.32 -11.55
CA ARG A 386 18.07 49.49 -10.33
C ARG A 386 19.39 48.69 -10.44
N PRO A 387 20.52 49.19 -9.91
CA PRO A 387 21.80 48.47 -9.93
C PRO A 387 21.77 47.20 -9.05
N ARG A 388 22.49 46.18 -9.51
CA ARG A 388 22.63 44.86 -8.88
C ARG A 388 23.52 44.95 -7.62
N PRO A 389 23.13 44.37 -6.46
CA PRO A 389 24.01 44.25 -5.30
C PRO A 389 25.18 43.27 -5.57
N PRO A 390 26.34 43.44 -4.90
CA PRO A 390 27.52 42.59 -5.10
C PRO A 390 27.30 41.14 -4.63
N GLU A 391 28.04 40.24 -5.27
CA GLU A 391 27.94 38.78 -5.20
C GLU A 391 28.42 38.23 -3.83
N PRO A 392 27.70 37.29 -3.19
CA PRO A 392 28.18 36.63 -1.97
C PRO A 392 29.32 35.65 -2.25
N ILE A 393 30.38 35.74 -1.43
CA ILE A 393 31.56 34.87 -1.45
C ILE A 393 31.16 33.42 -1.08
N PRO A 394 31.63 32.39 -1.81
CA PRO A 394 31.26 31.00 -1.54
C PRO A 394 31.94 30.45 -0.27
N PRO A 395 31.23 29.64 0.56
CA PRO A 395 31.83 28.96 1.70
C PRO A 395 32.74 27.79 1.27
N PRO A 396 33.75 27.43 2.08
CA PRO A 396 34.74 26.39 1.76
C PRO A 396 34.14 24.97 1.72
N PRO A 397 34.78 24.02 1.02
CA PRO A 397 34.21 22.71 0.72
C PRO A 397 34.23 21.78 1.95
N GLY A 398 33.05 21.55 2.53
CA GLY A 398 32.84 20.68 3.68
C GLY A 398 32.03 19.44 3.36
N ARG A 399 32.74 18.31 3.26
CA ARG A 399 32.34 16.90 3.51
C ARG A 399 30.92 16.46 3.12
N PHE A 400 30.88 15.72 2.02
CA PHE A 400 29.88 14.70 1.71
C PHE A 400 29.66 13.75 2.89
N PHE A 401 28.44 13.74 3.45
CA PHE A 401 27.97 12.65 4.29
C PHE A 401 26.81 11.94 3.57
N TRP A 402 27.17 10.83 2.93
CA TRP A 402 26.26 9.76 2.55
C TRP A 402 25.76 9.08 3.83
N PHE A 403 24.45 9.00 4.04
CA PHE A 403 23.87 8.08 5.03
C PHE A 403 23.13 6.94 4.33
N ARG A 404 23.57 5.73 4.68
CA ARG A 404 23.20 4.41 4.19
C ARG A 404 21.88 3.90 4.74
#